data_AF-A0A0B1SU47-F1
#
_entry.id   AF-A0A0B1SU47-F1
#
_cell.length_a   1.000
_cell.length_b   1.000
_cell.length_c   1.000
_cell.angle_alpha   90.00
_cell.angle_beta   90.00
_cell.angle_gamma   90.00
#
_symmetry.space_group_name_H-M   'P 1'
#
loop_
_entity.id
_entity.type
_entity.pdbx_description
1 polymer ?
#
loop_
_entity_poly.entity_id
_entity_poly.type
_entity_poly.pdbx_seq_one_letter_code
_entity_poly.pdbx_strand_id
1 'polypeptide(L)'
;MDPHVDMVGHHSALVQIPYISKYYDPNDYLDLDIKGSALWATPRMEGRCFSMEDLEKFMRVNEKLCRGIFEDTRFVRALRDCSFDVALHEAYELCAVAVLEMIDVKNTIVVSALGVTPYIQEIAGFAANPSFIPGMFTTYSDEMTFWERMDNFKFEIEMYYWRASWEKHIWKLANKARPRFPELRRLLKEKTGVVLINVNEITESPRPTANILRYIGGATIREPRKLNERLNAILNERRENVYFSLGSLAQSKDMPMHLKQEVIDAFASFPNTTFIWKYEGEGDAILFEKYPNIYPIKWLPQVDLLADDRLSLFITHAGMNSVLEATFYGKPMIAIPLFVDQILNAKNMRSRGLAVMIDMHDLSRDTLVSAIHETIRANRYA
;
A
#
# COMPACT_ATOMS: atom_id res chain seq x y z
N MET A 1 6.45 14.40 1.06
CA MET A 1 5.41 13.89 0.16
C MET A 1 5.82 14.19 -1.26
N ASP A 2 5.48 13.31 -2.21
CA ASP A 2 5.69 13.54 -3.63
C ASP A 2 4.89 14.79 -4.08
N PRO A 3 5.53 15.83 -4.65
CA PRO A 3 4.85 17.05 -5.08
C PRO A 3 3.86 16.85 -6.23
N HIS A 4 3.77 15.66 -6.80
CA HIS A 4 2.85 15.31 -7.89
C HIS A 4 1.54 14.64 -7.43
N VAL A 5 1.31 14.52 -6.11
CA VAL A 5 0.04 13.98 -5.58
C VAL A 5 -1.01 15.09 -5.53
N ASP A 6 -1.87 15.13 -6.54
CA ASP A 6 -3.10 15.92 -6.50
C ASP A 6 -4.06 15.28 -5.47
N MET A 7 -4.33 16.01 -4.38
CA MET A 7 -5.35 15.60 -3.41
C MET A 7 -6.73 15.72 -4.06
N VAL A 8 -7.36 14.59 -4.38
CA VAL A 8 -8.68 14.58 -5.00
C VAL A 8 -9.76 14.63 -3.93
N GLY A 9 -10.79 15.49 -4.12
CA GLY A 9 -12.01 15.48 -3.29
C GLY A 9 -12.27 16.71 -2.42
N HIS A 10 -11.43 17.77 -2.48
CA HIS A 10 -11.69 18.97 -1.69
C HIS A 10 -12.23 20.15 -2.51
N HIS A 11 -13.45 20.58 -2.15
CA HIS A 11 -14.05 21.85 -2.57
C HIS A 11 -13.69 23.03 -1.65
N SER A 12 -12.90 22.79 -0.59
CA SER A 12 -12.47 23.79 0.39
C SER A 12 -11.01 24.21 0.16
N ALA A 13 -10.67 25.44 0.56
CA ALA A 13 -9.31 25.98 0.47
C ALA A 13 -8.36 25.15 1.36
N LEU A 14 -7.60 24.26 0.74
CA LEU A 14 -6.57 23.47 1.41
C LEU A 14 -5.39 24.38 1.76
N VAL A 15 -5.11 24.56 3.04
CA VAL A 15 -3.87 25.20 3.50
C VAL A 15 -2.84 24.11 3.72
N GLN A 16 -1.86 24.02 2.81
CA GLN A 16 -0.70 23.17 3.01
C GLN A 16 0.34 23.91 3.86
N ILE A 17 0.75 23.30 4.97
CA ILE A 17 1.82 23.82 5.82
C ILE A 17 3.05 22.95 5.56
N PRO A 18 3.96 23.34 4.64
CA PRO A 18 5.16 22.56 4.38
C PRO A 18 6.07 22.57 5.61
N TYR A 19 6.64 21.42 5.94
CA TYR A 19 7.61 21.27 7.00
C TYR A 19 8.82 20.48 6.49
N ILE A 20 10.02 21.01 6.72
CA ILE A 20 11.28 20.35 6.42
C ILE A 20 12.02 20.20 7.73
N SER A 21 12.21 18.95 8.18
CA SER A 21 13.01 18.68 9.37
C SER A 21 14.46 19.09 9.13
N LYS A 22 15.11 19.71 10.12
CA LYS A 22 16.56 19.94 10.08
C LYS A 22 17.39 18.64 10.06
N TYR A 23 16.74 17.50 10.31
CA TYR A 23 17.33 16.17 10.21
C TYR A 23 16.92 15.43 8.94
N TYR A 24 16.18 16.07 8.03
CA TYR A 24 15.74 15.47 6.78
C TYR A 24 16.94 15.21 5.86
N ASP A 25 17.09 13.96 5.45
CA ASP A 25 17.95 13.58 4.34
C ASP A 25 17.07 12.91 3.27
N PRO A 26 16.97 13.49 2.05
CA PRO A 26 16.17 12.91 0.98
C PRO A 26 16.67 11.52 0.56
N ASN A 27 17.92 11.17 0.85
CA ASN A 27 18.49 9.85 0.53
C ASN A 27 18.04 8.76 1.50
N ASP A 28 17.65 9.10 2.74
CA ASP A 28 17.24 8.08 3.73
C ASP A 28 16.09 7.19 3.19
N TYR A 29 15.20 7.80 2.41
CA TYR A 29 14.08 7.08 1.81
C TYR A 29 14.46 6.26 0.58
N LEU A 30 15.58 6.58 -0.07
CA LEU A 30 16.10 5.84 -1.22
C LEU A 30 16.90 4.60 -0.78
N ASP A 31 17.39 4.57 0.46
CA ASP A 31 18.14 3.46 1.05
C ASP A 31 17.29 2.24 1.45
N LEU A 32 15.97 2.30 1.26
CA LEU A 32 15.09 1.15 1.50
C LEU A 32 15.27 0.09 0.42
N ASP A 33 15.42 -1.17 0.81
CA ASP A 33 15.73 -2.25 -0.11
C ASP A 33 14.58 -2.46 -1.11
N ILE A 34 13.33 -2.22 -0.67
CA ILE A 34 12.11 -2.25 -1.51
C ILE A 34 12.11 -1.28 -2.71
N LYS A 35 13.03 -0.30 -2.74
CA LYS A 35 13.15 0.67 -3.84
C LYS A 35 14.29 0.37 -4.80
N GLY A 36 15.15 -0.56 -4.45
CA GLY A 36 16.31 -0.90 -5.24
C GLY A 36 16.14 -2.19 -6.03
N SER A 37 17.21 -2.56 -6.73
CA SER A 37 17.35 -3.89 -7.32
C SER A 37 17.29 -5.03 -6.29
N ALA A 38 17.54 -4.72 -5.01
CA ALA A 38 17.46 -5.66 -3.89
C ALA A 38 16.07 -6.30 -3.75
N LEU A 39 14.99 -5.56 -4.07
CA LEU A 39 13.64 -6.11 -4.12
C LEU A 39 13.58 -7.38 -4.98
N TRP A 40 14.20 -7.33 -6.16
CA TRP A 40 14.16 -8.40 -7.15
C TRP A 40 15.13 -9.55 -6.86
N ALA A 41 16.07 -9.34 -5.94
CA ALA A 41 16.98 -10.36 -5.44
C ALA A 41 16.50 -10.99 -4.13
N THR A 42 15.35 -10.55 -3.61
CA THR A 42 14.78 -11.07 -2.36
C THR A 42 14.40 -12.54 -2.56
N PRO A 43 14.81 -13.45 -1.66
CA PRO A 43 14.38 -14.86 -1.72
C PRO A 43 12.85 -15.00 -1.69
N ARG A 44 12.37 -16.19 -2.06
CA ARG A 44 10.96 -16.54 -1.90
C ARG A 44 10.53 -16.27 -0.47
N MET A 45 9.43 -15.54 -0.32
CA MET A 45 8.89 -15.22 0.99
C MET A 45 8.32 -16.50 1.61
N GLU A 46 8.97 -16.98 2.65
CA GLU A 46 8.51 -18.09 3.48
C GLU A 46 8.24 -17.56 4.89
N GLY A 47 6.97 -17.56 5.30
CA GLY A 47 6.51 -17.05 6.58
C GLY A 47 6.54 -15.52 6.76
N ARG A 48 7.48 -14.79 6.15
CA ARG A 48 7.65 -13.33 6.29
C ARG A 48 7.83 -12.62 4.95
N CYS A 49 7.23 -11.44 4.83
CA CYS A 49 7.19 -10.61 3.61
C CYS A 49 7.79 -9.21 3.79
N PHE A 50 8.53 -8.99 4.88
CA PHE A 50 9.12 -7.69 5.17
C PHE A 50 10.47 -7.81 5.88
N SER A 51 11.43 -6.99 5.43
CA SER A 51 12.74 -6.88 6.06
C SER A 51 12.62 -6.09 7.36
N MET A 52 13.07 -6.68 8.47
CA MET A 52 13.17 -5.94 9.75
C MET A 52 14.17 -4.79 9.65
N GLU A 53 15.16 -4.87 8.75
CA GLU A 53 16.08 -3.78 8.48
C GLU A 53 15.38 -2.60 7.79
N ASP A 54 14.54 -2.86 6.78
CA ASP A 54 13.72 -1.81 6.17
C ASP A 54 12.73 -1.21 7.16
N LEU A 55 12.16 -2.04 8.05
CA LEU A 55 11.32 -1.56 9.13
C LEU A 55 12.08 -0.59 10.05
N GLU A 56 13.31 -0.93 10.43
CA GLU A 56 14.17 -0.06 11.22
C GLU A 56 14.56 1.22 10.49
N LYS A 57 14.94 1.14 9.20
CA LYS A 57 15.26 2.31 8.36
C LYS A 57 14.07 3.26 8.31
N PHE A 58 12.87 2.73 8.05
CA PHE A 58 11.62 3.49 8.05
C PHE A 58 11.38 4.20 9.38
N MET A 59 11.55 3.49 10.50
CA MET A 59 11.36 4.08 11.82
C MET A 59 12.42 5.14 12.18
N ARG A 60 13.66 5.00 11.70
CA ARG A 60 14.70 6.05 11.85
C ARG A 60 14.35 7.32 11.07
N VAL A 61 13.75 7.19 9.89
CA VAL A 61 13.23 8.34 9.13
C VAL A 61 12.13 9.05 9.92
N ASN A 62 11.16 8.31 10.47
CA ASN A 62 10.11 8.87 11.31
C ASN A 62 10.69 9.54 12.57
N GLU A 63 11.70 8.92 13.22
CA GLU A 63 12.39 9.51 14.37
C GLU A 63 13.02 10.88 14.04
N LYS A 64 13.73 10.97 12.89
CA LYS A 64 14.34 12.23 12.43
C LYS A 64 13.29 13.31 12.19
N LEU A 65 12.12 12.95 11.66
CA LEU A 65 10.99 13.86 11.48
C LEU A 65 10.47 14.33 12.85
N CYS A 66 10.22 13.41 13.79
CA CYS A 66 9.77 13.73 15.14
C CYS A 66 10.68 14.67 15.89
N ARG A 67 11.98 14.33 15.90
CA ARG A 67 12.97 15.15 16.58
C ARG A 67 13.00 16.56 16.00
N GLY A 68 12.86 16.69 14.68
CA GLY A 68 12.72 17.98 14.02
C GLY A 68 11.53 18.77 14.56
N ILE A 69 10.33 18.17 14.51
CA ILE A 69 9.09 18.87 14.88
C ILE A 69 9.08 19.23 16.37
N PHE A 70 9.43 18.28 17.24
CA PHE A 70 9.40 18.49 18.69
C PHE A 70 10.36 19.59 19.16
N GLU A 71 11.50 19.75 18.49
CA GLU A 71 12.49 20.78 18.81
C GLU A 71 12.14 22.15 18.19
N ASP A 72 11.29 22.19 17.16
CA ASP A 72 10.85 23.44 16.54
C ASP A 72 9.67 24.05 17.30
N THR A 73 10.00 24.70 18.42
CA THR A 73 8.99 25.36 19.26
C THR A 73 8.20 26.46 18.56
N ARG A 74 8.74 27.06 17.48
CA ARG A 74 8.01 28.08 16.71
C ARG A 74 6.94 27.42 15.85
N PHE A 75 7.30 26.35 15.16
CA PHE A 75 6.38 25.57 14.35
C PHE A 75 5.24 24.96 15.19
N VAL A 76 5.58 24.32 16.33
CA VAL A 76 4.57 23.75 17.24
C VAL A 76 3.62 24.82 17.80
N ARG A 77 4.14 26.00 18.16
CA ARG A 77 3.28 27.11 18.60
C ARG A 77 2.36 27.60 17.48
N ALA A 78 2.90 27.79 16.28
CA ALA A 78 2.09 28.21 15.12
C ALA A 78 0.94 27.23 14.83
N LEU A 79 1.21 25.91 14.90
CA LEU A 79 0.17 24.88 14.76
C LEU A 79 -0.84 24.91 15.91
N ARG A 80 -0.38 25.14 17.15
CA ARG A 80 -1.29 25.28 18.30
C ARG A 80 -2.21 26.50 18.14
N ASP A 81 -1.68 27.62 17.66
CA ASP A 81 -2.44 28.86 17.45
C ASP A 81 -3.55 28.69 16.39
N CYS A 82 -3.42 27.72 15.47
CA CYS A 82 -4.48 27.35 14.53
C CYS A 82 -5.72 26.73 15.21
N SER A 83 -5.63 26.25 16.45
CA SER A 83 -6.76 25.77 17.26
C SER A 83 -7.61 24.68 16.57
N PHE A 84 -6.97 23.58 16.14
CA PHE A 84 -7.67 22.47 15.47
C PHE A 84 -8.65 21.72 16.39
N ASP A 85 -9.88 21.48 15.91
CA ASP A 85 -10.90 20.73 16.65
C ASP A 85 -10.71 19.20 16.58
N VAL A 86 -10.27 18.71 15.43
CA VAL A 86 -10.09 17.29 15.11
C VAL A 86 -8.85 17.12 14.24
N ALA A 87 -8.10 16.03 14.45
CA ALA A 87 -6.99 15.67 13.59
C ALA A 87 -7.07 14.21 13.11
N LEU A 88 -6.72 13.99 11.85
CA LEU A 88 -6.57 12.67 11.25
C LEU A 88 -5.07 12.32 11.20
N HIS A 89 -4.71 11.10 11.57
CA HIS A 89 -3.33 10.63 11.44
C HIS A 89 -3.26 9.14 11.12
N GLU A 90 -2.18 8.72 10.46
CA GLU A 90 -1.93 7.31 10.15
C GLU A 90 -1.61 6.51 11.42
N ALA A 91 -2.10 5.27 11.47
CA ALA A 91 -2.03 4.38 12.63
C ALA A 91 -0.60 4.03 13.06
N TYR A 92 0.30 3.94 12.09
CA TYR A 92 1.71 3.60 12.32
C TYR A 92 2.59 4.81 12.62
N GLU A 93 2.06 6.03 12.47
CA GLU A 93 2.83 7.24 12.74
C GLU A 93 2.61 7.77 14.17
N LEU A 94 3.41 7.24 15.10
CA LEU A 94 3.42 7.62 16.52
C LEU A 94 3.87 9.06 16.75
N CYS A 95 4.60 9.65 15.81
CA CYS A 95 4.99 11.05 15.87
C CYS A 95 3.78 11.97 15.92
N ALA A 96 2.80 11.70 15.05
CA ALA A 96 1.61 12.51 14.95
C ALA A 96 0.86 12.53 16.29
N VAL A 97 0.78 11.39 16.98
CA VAL A 97 0.16 11.31 18.32
C VAL A 97 0.80 12.31 19.29
N ALA A 98 2.13 12.38 19.31
CA ALA A 98 2.85 13.32 20.16
C ALA A 98 2.66 14.78 19.71
N VAL A 99 2.75 15.06 18.41
CA VAL A 99 2.53 16.43 17.88
C VAL A 99 1.13 16.92 18.23
N LEU A 100 0.11 16.10 18.02
CA LEU A 100 -1.30 16.43 18.29
C LEU A 100 -1.55 16.74 19.77
N GLU A 101 -0.90 16.01 20.67
CA GLU A 101 -0.89 16.33 22.10
C GLU A 101 -0.14 17.64 22.40
N MET A 102 0.97 17.93 21.71
CA MET A 102 1.70 19.19 21.88
C MET A 102 0.92 20.41 21.36
N ILE A 103 0.02 20.26 20.40
CA ILE A 103 -0.81 21.36 19.87
C ILE A 103 -2.22 21.38 20.49
N ASP A 104 -2.42 20.63 21.58
CA ASP A 104 -3.64 20.59 22.39
C ASP A 104 -4.91 20.12 21.62
N VAL A 105 -4.75 19.26 20.61
CA VAL A 105 -5.88 18.60 19.93
C VAL A 105 -6.54 17.59 20.86
N LYS A 106 -7.86 17.67 20.98
CA LYS A 106 -8.65 16.84 21.91
C LYS A 106 -9.17 15.55 21.30
N ASN A 107 -9.54 15.58 20.02
CA ASN A 107 -10.15 14.44 19.33
C ASN A 107 -9.31 14.05 18.13
N THR A 108 -9.00 12.76 18.03
CA THR A 108 -8.25 12.21 16.90
C THR A 108 -9.04 11.15 16.17
N ILE A 109 -8.76 11.04 14.88
CA ILE A 109 -9.22 9.96 14.02
C ILE A 109 -7.98 9.25 13.53
N VAL A 110 -7.90 7.96 13.83
CA VAL A 110 -6.84 7.11 13.30
C VAL A 110 -7.26 6.65 11.91
N VAL A 111 -6.37 6.75 10.94
CA VAL A 111 -6.56 6.20 9.59
C VAL A 111 -5.57 5.04 9.44
N SER A 112 -6.00 3.92 8.85
CA SER A 112 -5.10 2.83 8.51
C SER A 112 -5.18 2.48 7.03
N ALA A 113 -4.06 2.67 6.34
CA ALA A 113 -3.86 2.19 4.97
C ALA A 113 -3.60 0.67 4.87
N LEU A 114 -3.34 0.01 6.01
CA LEU A 114 -2.86 -1.37 6.09
C LEU A 114 -3.92 -2.35 6.64
N GLY A 115 -5.17 -1.94 6.67
CA GLY A 115 -6.27 -2.74 7.22
C GLY A 115 -6.34 -2.73 8.75
N VAL A 116 -7.12 -3.65 9.32
CA VAL A 116 -7.28 -3.76 10.78
C VAL A 116 -6.14 -4.59 11.34
N THR A 117 -5.07 -3.91 11.76
CA THR A 117 -3.89 -4.58 12.31
C THR A 117 -4.07 -4.90 13.80
N PRO A 118 -3.25 -5.79 14.39
CA PRO A 118 -3.28 -6.09 15.83
C PRO A 118 -3.16 -4.85 16.72
N TYR A 119 -2.46 -3.82 16.22
CA TYR A 119 -2.35 -2.54 16.93
C TYR A 119 -3.67 -1.75 16.92
N ILE A 120 -4.34 -1.70 15.76
CA ILE A 120 -5.68 -1.13 15.65
C ILE A 120 -6.69 -1.88 16.53
N GLN A 121 -6.60 -3.21 16.60
CA GLN A 121 -7.43 -4.02 17.48
C GLN A 121 -7.28 -3.58 18.93
N GLU A 122 -6.05 -3.35 19.39
CA GLU A 122 -5.80 -2.88 20.76
C GLU A 122 -6.36 -1.47 21.02
N ILE A 123 -6.24 -0.55 20.06
CA ILE A 123 -6.85 0.79 20.13
C ILE A 123 -8.37 0.68 20.21
N ALA A 124 -8.95 -0.25 19.46
CA ALA A 124 -10.39 -0.52 19.44
C ALA A 124 -10.90 -1.33 20.65
N GLY A 125 -10.01 -1.79 21.54
CA GLY A 125 -10.36 -2.54 22.76
C GLY A 125 -10.46 -4.06 22.59
N PHE A 126 -9.95 -4.61 21.50
CA PHE A 126 -9.87 -6.05 21.25
C PHE A 126 -8.51 -6.63 21.60
N ALA A 127 -8.49 -7.91 21.98
CA ALA A 127 -7.27 -8.70 21.99
C ALA A 127 -6.91 -9.14 20.57
N ALA A 128 -5.61 -9.15 20.25
CA ALA A 128 -5.12 -9.72 19.00
C ALA A 128 -5.32 -11.25 18.98
N ASN A 129 -5.82 -11.79 17.86
CA ASN A 129 -6.13 -13.22 17.72
C ASN A 129 -5.32 -13.88 16.58
N PRO A 130 -4.02 -14.15 16.78
CA PRO A 130 -3.17 -14.75 15.75
C PRO A 130 -3.47 -16.22 15.43
N SER A 131 -4.40 -16.85 16.14
CA SER A 131 -4.83 -18.22 15.85
C SER A 131 -5.65 -18.33 14.55
N PHE A 132 -6.26 -17.24 14.07
CA PHE A 132 -7.03 -17.25 12.82
C PHE A 132 -6.90 -15.95 12.01
N ILE A 133 -6.32 -14.89 12.58
CA ILE A 133 -6.04 -13.64 11.87
C ILE A 133 -4.55 -13.63 11.51
N PRO A 134 -4.20 -13.69 10.21
CA PRO A 134 -2.81 -13.60 9.79
C PRO A 134 -2.24 -12.21 10.08
N GLY A 135 -0.98 -12.15 10.51
CA GLY A 135 -0.25 -10.89 10.63
C GLY A 135 0.02 -10.30 9.26
N MET A 136 -0.03 -8.97 9.14
CA MET A 136 0.04 -8.26 7.85
C MET A 136 1.35 -8.49 7.06
N PHE A 137 2.42 -8.87 7.74
CA PHE A 137 3.74 -9.14 7.12
C PHE A 137 4.01 -10.63 6.95
N THR A 138 3.02 -11.48 7.26
CA THR A 138 3.15 -12.93 7.08
C THR A 138 2.70 -13.31 5.68
N THR A 139 3.18 -14.46 5.21
CA THR A 139 2.68 -15.04 3.97
C THR A 139 1.36 -15.77 4.17
N TYR A 140 0.73 -15.74 5.35
CA TYR A 140 -0.41 -16.59 5.70
C TYR A 140 -1.75 -15.98 5.27
N SER A 141 -2.81 -16.81 5.25
CA SER A 141 -4.20 -16.39 5.10
C SER A 141 -4.99 -16.72 6.37
N ASP A 142 -6.31 -16.56 6.34
CA ASP A 142 -7.24 -17.07 7.36
C ASP A 142 -7.32 -18.61 7.40
N GLU A 143 -6.76 -19.28 6.40
CA GLU A 143 -6.59 -20.73 6.36
C GLU A 143 -5.14 -21.10 6.69
N MET A 144 -4.84 -21.25 7.98
CA MET A 144 -3.51 -21.65 8.47
C MET A 144 -3.50 -23.09 8.99
N THR A 145 -2.41 -23.80 8.76
CA THR A 145 -2.05 -25.02 9.47
C THR A 145 -1.66 -24.72 10.92
N PHE A 146 -1.50 -25.77 11.74
CA PHE A 146 -1.06 -25.58 13.13
C PHE A 146 0.30 -24.86 13.24
N TRP A 147 1.25 -25.19 12.36
CA TRP A 147 2.59 -24.60 12.39
C TRP A 147 2.59 -23.15 11.91
N GLU A 148 1.79 -22.82 10.90
CA GLU A 148 1.62 -21.44 10.45
C GLU A 148 0.95 -20.59 11.54
N ARG A 149 -0.05 -21.12 12.27
CA ARG A 149 -0.62 -20.43 13.44
C ARG A 149 0.41 -20.20 14.55
N MET A 150 1.26 -21.19 14.83
CA MET A 150 2.30 -21.06 15.85
C MET A 150 3.32 -19.98 15.47
N ASP A 151 3.74 -19.97 14.21
CA ASP A 151 4.66 -18.98 13.69
C ASP A 151 4.03 -17.57 13.61
N ASN A 152 2.76 -17.48 13.22
CA ASN A 152 1.98 -16.23 13.26
C ASN A 152 1.85 -15.68 14.69
N PHE A 153 1.59 -16.54 15.68
CA PHE A 153 1.56 -16.15 17.09
C PHE A 153 2.93 -15.65 17.58
N LYS A 154 4.01 -16.35 17.23
CA LYS A 154 5.37 -15.91 17.53
C LYS A 154 5.64 -14.52 16.92
N PHE A 155 5.24 -14.31 15.67
CA PHE A 155 5.40 -13.02 14.99
C PHE A 155 4.66 -11.90 15.71
N GLU A 156 3.43 -12.14 16.15
CA GLU A 156 2.67 -11.12 16.88
C GLU A 156 3.32 -10.72 18.20
N ILE A 157 3.97 -11.67 18.89
CA ILE A 157 4.75 -11.37 20.09
C ILE A 157 5.97 -10.50 19.75
N GLU A 158 6.72 -10.86 18.71
CA GLU A 158 7.89 -10.08 18.25
C GLU A 158 7.48 -8.65 17.90
N MET A 159 6.41 -8.49 17.12
CA MET A 159 5.88 -7.20 16.72
C MET A 159 5.32 -6.40 17.90
N TYR A 160 4.73 -7.06 18.90
CA TYR A 160 4.27 -6.39 20.12
C TYR A 160 5.43 -5.73 20.87
N TYR A 161 6.53 -6.47 21.11
CA TYR A 161 7.71 -5.93 21.78
C TYR A 161 8.43 -4.88 20.96
N TRP A 162 8.55 -5.10 19.64
CA TRP A 162 9.12 -4.12 18.73
C TRP A 162 8.34 -2.79 18.77
N ARG A 163 7.00 -2.84 18.68
CA ARG A 163 6.14 -1.65 18.78
C ARG A 163 6.28 -0.97 20.14
N ALA A 164 6.24 -1.72 21.25
CA ALA A 164 6.37 -1.15 22.59
C ALA A 164 7.72 -0.45 22.79
N SER A 165 8.79 -0.98 22.20
CA SER A 165 10.11 -0.33 22.18
C SER A 165 10.06 1.02 21.45
N TRP A 166 9.45 1.05 20.27
CA TRP A 166 9.29 2.28 19.48
C TRP A 166 8.38 3.32 20.14
N GLU A 167 7.24 2.90 20.71
CA GLU A 167 6.37 3.79 21.50
C GLU A 167 7.15 4.45 22.64
N LYS A 168 7.95 3.67 23.37
CA LYS A 168 8.81 4.19 24.44
C LYS A 168 9.89 5.13 23.91
N HIS A 169 10.46 4.85 22.75
CA HIS A 169 11.47 5.69 22.12
C HIS A 169 10.92 7.05 21.71
N ILE A 170 9.79 7.08 20.97
CA ILE A 170 9.14 8.33 20.59
C ILE A 170 8.63 9.10 21.82
N TRP A 171 8.08 8.40 22.82
CA TRP A 171 7.70 9.02 24.08
C TRP A 171 8.86 9.71 24.78
N LYS A 172 10.07 9.12 24.81
CA LYS A 172 11.26 9.76 25.38
C LYS A 172 11.61 11.07 24.66
N LEU A 173 11.52 11.08 23.33
CA LEU A 173 11.76 12.29 22.53
C LEU A 173 10.73 13.37 22.86
N ALA A 174 9.45 13.01 22.89
CA ALA A 174 8.37 13.93 23.24
C ALA A 174 8.52 14.47 24.68
N ASN A 175 8.83 13.60 25.65
CA ASN A 175 9.02 13.97 27.05
C ASN A 175 10.27 14.84 27.29
N LYS A 176 11.31 14.70 26.46
CA LYS A 176 12.45 15.61 26.46
C LYS A 176 12.06 17.02 26.01
N ALA A 177 11.19 17.13 24.99
CA ALA A 177 10.73 18.41 24.46
C ALA A 177 9.65 19.07 25.36
N ARG A 178 8.76 18.27 25.95
CA ARG A 178 7.70 18.71 26.88
C ARG A 178 7.68 17.79 28.10
N PRO A 179 8.28 18.20 29.24
CA PRO A 179 8.32 17.38 30.45
C PRO A 179 6.95 16.97 30.96
N ARG A 180 6.85 15.75 31.52
CA ARG A 180 5.61 15.11 31.98
C ARG A 180 4.65 14.75 30.83
N PHE A 181 5.22 14.33 29.71
CA PHE A 181 4.44 13.92 28.55
C PHE A 181 3.66 12.63 28.83
N PRO A 182 2.34 12.57 28.51
CA PRO A 182 1.56 11.34 28.63
C PRO A 182 2.11 10.20 27.78
N GLU A 183 1.84 8.96 28.16
CA GLU A 183 2.17 7.80 27.33
C GLU A 183 1.38 7.83 26.02
N LEU A 184 2.05 7.57 24.89
CA LEU A 184 1.45 7.64 23.55
C LEU A 184 0.28 6.67 23.40
N ARG A 185 0.43 5.45 23.90
CA ARG A 185 -0.62 4.43 23.91
C ARG A 185 -1.85 4.88 24.70
N ARG A 186 -1.66 5.64 25.78
CA ARG A 186 -2.79 6.21 26.55
C ARG A 186 -3.51 7.27 25.74
N LEU A 187 -2.78 8.17 25.09
CA LEU A 187 -3.34 9.21 24.23
C LEU A 187 -4.17 8.60 23.09
N LEU A 188 -3.67 7.55 22.44
CA LEU A 188 -4.41 6.84 21.39
C LEU A 188 -5.74 6.27 21.91
N LYS A 189 -5.75 5.63 23.08
CA LYS A 189 -6.97 5.06 23.67
C LYS A 189 -7.95 6.13 24.17
N GLU A 190 -7.46 7.23 24.74
CA GLU A 190 -8.30 8.29 25.32
C GLU A 190 -8.87 9.27 24.29
N LYS A 191 -8.12 9.55 23.21
CA LYS A 191 -8.47 10.62 22.25
C LYS A 191 -9.02 10.12 20.91
N THR A 192 -8.84 8.85 20.58
CA THR A 192 -9.34 8.30 19.31
C THR A 192 -10.84 8.06 19.39
N GLY A 193 -11.61 8.81 18.61
CA GLY A 193 -13.07 8.63 18.52
C GLY A 193 -13.49 7.61 17.47
N VAL A 194 -12.75 7.50 16.38
CA VAL A 194 -13.02 6.63 15.23
C VAL A 194 -11.70 6.16 14.63
N VAL A 195 -11.68 4.93 14.12
CA VAL A 195 -10.62 4.41 13.26
C VAL A 195 -11.18 4.16 11.86
N LEU A 196 -10.65 4.88 10.87
CA LEU A 196 -10.99 4.72 9.46
C LEU A 196 -10.04 3.69 8.82
N ILE A 197 -10.60 2.64 8.24
CA ILE A 197 -9.82 1.56 7.62
C ILE A 197 -9.98 1.66 6.10
N ASN A 198 -8.89 1.93 5.39
CA ASN A 198 -8.88 2.03 3.93
C ASN A 198 -8.75 0.66 3.27
N VAL A 199 -9.73 -0.21 3.54
CA VAL A 199 -9.90 -1.53 2.93
C VAL A 199 -11.38 -1.79 2.73
N ASN A 200 -11.75 -2.71 1.84
CA ASN A 200 -13.13 -3.15 1.70
C ASN A 200 -13.37 -4.32 2.68
N GLU A 201 -14.41 -4.21 3.50
CA GLU A 201 -14.74 -5.21 4.53
C GLU A 201 -14.92 -6.62 3.93
N ILE A 202 -15.51 -6.71 2.73
CA ILE A 202 -15.75 -7.99 2.04
C ILE A 202 -14.43 -8.62 1.61
N THR A 203 -13.42 -7.81 1.31
CA THR A 203 -12.10 -8.27 0.83
C THR A 203 -11.14 -8.68 1.94
N GLU A 204 -11.44 -8.37 3.21
CA GLU A 204 -10.57 -8.66 4.35
C GLU A 204 -10.80 -10.04 4.96
N SER A 205 -9.75 -10.65 5.51
CA SER A 205 -9.86 -11.86 6.32
C SER A 205 -10.85 -11.67 7.48
N PRO A 206 -11.73 -12.66 7.78
CA PRO A 206 -12.73 -12.56 8.85
C PRO A 206 -12.09 -12.20 10.20
N ARG A 207 -12.67 -11.21 10.89
CA ARG A 207 -12.19 -10.74 12.19
C ARG A 207 -13.29 -10.08 13.02
N PRO A 208 -13.13 -10.01 14.35
CA PRO A 208 -13.97 -9.17 15.19
C PRO A 208 -13.91 -7.70 14.78
N THR A 209 -15.05 -7.02 14.86
CA THR A 209 -15.18 -5.57 14.56
C THR A 209 -15.90 -4.84 15.69
N ALA A 210 -15.68 -3.53 15.80
CA ALA A 210 -16.34 -2.63 16.76
C ALA A 210 -16.92 -1.41 16.05
N ASN A 211 -17.86 -0.73 16.72
CA ASN A 211 -18.42 0.53 16.24
C ASN A 211 -17.40 1.65 16.05
N ILE A 212 -16.24 1.58 16.72
CA ILE A 212 -15.14 2.53 16.50
C ILE A 212 -14.45 2.32 15.15
N LEU A 213 -14.51 1.12 14.57
CA LEU A 213 -13.95 0.82 13.26
C LEU A 213 -14.95 1.18 12.15
N ARG A 214 -14.47 1.88 11.14
CA ARG A 214 -15.24 2.27 9.95
C ARG A 214 -14.45 1.96 8.69
N TYR A 215 -14.94 1.00 7.92
CA TYR A 215 -14.39 0.68 6.61
C TYR A 215 -14.75 1.79 5.62
N ILE A 216 -13.73 2.41 5.04
CA ILE A 216 -13.84 3.49 4.06
C ILE A 216 -13.12 3.15 2.76
N GLY A 217 -12.80 1.87 2.52
CA GLY A 217 -12.16 1.42 1.28
C GLY A 217 -12.97 1.89 0.08
N GLY A 218 -12.32 2.66 -0.80
CA GLY A 218 -12.96 3.26 -1.97
C GLY A 218 -13.43 4.70 -1.79
N ALA A 219 -13.42 5.27 -0.57
CA ALA A 219 -13.86 6.65 -0.33
C ALA A 219 -13.00 7.72 -1.05
N THR A 220 -11.76 7.36 -1.43
CA THR A 220 -10.85 8.22 -2.19
C THR A 220 -10.88 7.96 -3.70
N ILE A 221 -11.67 6.98 -4.16
CA ILE A 221 -11.84 6.72 -5.59
C ILE A 221 -12.67 7.87 -6.16
N ARG A 222 -12.04 8.64 -7.05
CA ARG A 222 -12.70 9.74 -7.73
C ARG A 222 -13.58 9.24 -8.87
N GLU A 223 -14.53 10.09 -9.26
CA GLU A 223 -15.25 9.92 -10.51
C GLU A 223 -14.26 9.83 -11.70
N PRO A 224 -14.45 8.87 -12.60
CA PRO A 224 -13.56 8.67 -13.72
C PRO A 224 -13.70 9.84 -14.71
N ARG A 225 -12.57 10.30 -15.23
CA ARG A 225 -12.51 11.30 -16.29
C ARG A 225 -12.40 10.59 -17.63
N LYS A 226 -12.82 11.27 -18.70
CA LYS A 226 -12.64 10.76 -20.06
C LYS A 226 -11.15 10.56 -20.33
N LEU A 227 -10.81 9.38 -20.84
CA LEU A 227 -9.46 9.10 -21.32
C LEU A 227 -9.09 10.06 -22.46
N ASN A 228 -7.80 10.38 -22.55
CA ASN A 228 -7.29 11.21 -23.64
C ASN A 228 -7.36 10.48 -24.99
N GLU A 229 -7.22 11.22 -26.09
CA GLU A 229 -7.31 10.67 -27.44
C GLU A 229 -6.32 9.52 -27.69
N ARG A 230 -5.10 9.63 -27.15
CA ARG A 230 -4.07 8.61 -27.28
C ARG A 230 -4.49 7.27 -26.66
N LEU A 231 -4.97 7.29 -25.41
CA LEU A 231 -5.42 6.07 -24.73
C LEU A 231 -6.68 5.51 -25.38
N ASN A 232 -7.60 6.38 -25.83
CA ASN A 232 -8.77 5.94 -26.59
C ASN A 232 -8.40 5.22 -27.88
N ALA A 233 -7.41 5.73 -28.63
CA ALA A 233 -6.91 5.08 -29.83
C ALA A 233 -6.33 3.70 -29.50
N ILE A 234 -5.43 3.61 -28.50
CA ILE A 234 -4.80 2.36 -28.07
C ILE A 234 -5.85 1.29 -27.68
N LEU A 235 -6.85 1.68 -26.88
CA LEU A 235 -7.90 0.77 -26.43
C LEU A 235 -8.83 0.28 -27.54
N ASN A 236 -8.86 0.96 -28.70
CA ASN A 236 -9.67 0.60 -29.86
C ASN A 236 -8.93 -0.28 -30.88
N GLU A 237 -7.62 -0.46 -30.75
CA GLU A 237 -6.82 -1.19 -31.74
C GLU A 237 -7.12 -2.69 -31.75
N ARG A 238 -7.45 -3.25 -30.57
CA ARG A 238 -7.62 -4.69 -30.37
C ARG A 238 -8.82 -4.98 -29.50
N ARG A 239 -9.27 -6.24 -29.55
CA ARG A 239 -10.47 -6.69 -28.85
C ARG A 239 -10.29 -6.69 -27.33
N GLU A 240 -9.15 -7.17 -26.86
CA GLU A 240 -8.86 -7.31 -25.43
C GLU A 240 -7.79 -6.31 -25.02
N ASN A 241 -7.95 -5.69 -23.85
CA ASN A 241 -6.99 -4.74 -23.31
C ASN A 241 -6.57 -5.16 -21.90
N VAL A 242 -5.28 -5.25 -21.67
CA VAL A 242 -4.68 -5.63 -20.39
C VAL A 242 -3.86 -4.46 -19.88
N TYR A 243 -4.09 -4.06 -18.63
CA TYR A 243 -3.28 -3.07 -17.95
C TYR A 243 -2.30 -3.77 -17.01
N PHE A 244 -1.00 -3.47 -17.09
CA PHE A 244 0.03 -4.00 -16.22
C PHE A 244 0.70 -2.88 -15.41
N SER A 245 0.67 -2.97 -14.09
CA SER A 245 1.22 -1.97 -13.17
C SER A 245 1.71 -2.58 -11.87
N LEU A 246 2.98 -2.33 -11.53
CA LEU A 246 3.58 -2.81 -10.27
C LEU A 246 3.58 -1.75 -9.16
N GLY A 247 2.77 -0.71 -9.32
CA GLY A 247 2.64 0.38 -8.35
C GLY A 247 3.68 1.49 -8.55
N SER A 248 3.85 2.34 -7.55
CA SER A 248 4.74 3.51 -7.60
C SER A 248 6.13 3.27 -7.02
N LEU A 249 6.26 2.31 -6.10
CA LEU A 249 7.53 1.99 -5.43
C LEU A 249 8.36 0.96 -6.21
N ALA A 250 7.75 -0.14 -6.63
CA ALA A 250 8.39 -1.10 -7.52
C ALA A 250 8.25 -0.64 -8.97
N GLN A 251 9.24 0.12 -9.44
CA GLN A 251 9.24 0.61 -10.82
C GLN A 251 9.60 -0.53 -11.78
N SER A 252 8.84 -0.68 -12.87
CA SER A 252 9.08 -1.77 -13.84
C SER A 252 10.41 -1.63 -14.57
N LYS A 253 10.97 -0.42 -14.66
CA LYS A 253 12.32 -0.20 -15.20
C LYS A 253 13.41 -0.92 -14.39
N ASP A 254 13.18 -1.18 -13.10
CA ASP A 254 14.18 -1.77 -12.21
C ASP A 254 14.06 -3.31 -12.16
N MET A 255 13.09 -3.88 -12.89
CA MET A 255 12.99 -5.33 -13.09
C MET A 255 14.27 -5.88 -13.72
N PRO A 256 14.79 -7.03 -13.25
CA PRO A 256 15.84 -7.75 -13.93
C PRO A 256 15.48 -8.03 -15.40
N MET A 257 16.46 -7.92 -16.29
CA MET A 257 16.23 -8.07 -17.73
C MET A 257 15.59 -9.42 -18.09
N HIS A 258 15.95 -10.49 -17.38
CA HIS A 258 15.34 -11.81 -17.60
C HIS A 258 13.83 -11.79 -17.31
N LEU A 259 13.39 -11.21 -16.18
CA LEU A 259 11.96 -11.08 -15.88
C LEU A 259 11.22 -10.16 -16.85
N LYS A 260 11.87 -9.06 -17.30
CA LYS A 260 11.29 -8.21 -18.35
C LYS A 260 11.04 -9.03 -19.62
N GLN A 261 12.00 -9.87 -20.02
CA GLN A 261 11.89 -10.71 -21.20
C GLN A 261 10.77 -11.75 -21.06
N GLU A 262 10.64 -12.41 -19.90
CA GLU A 262 9.53 -13.35 -19.63
C GLU A 262 8.15 -12.69 -19.80
N VAL A 263 7.99 -11.46 -19.30
CA VAL A 263 6.76 -10.67 -19.45
C VAL A 263 6.52 -10.25 -20.90
N ILE A 264 7.56 -9.77 -21.59
CA ILE A 264 7.49 -9.38 -23.01
C ILE A 264 7.07 -10.58 -23.87
N ASP A 265 7.71 -11.73 -23.68
CA ASP A 265 7.42 -12.93 -24.47
C ASP A 265 6.03 -13.51 -24.17
N ALA A 266 5.55 -13.37 -22.92
CA ALA A 266 4.17 -13.67 -22.59
C ALA A 266 3.20 -12.77 -23.37
N PHE A 267 3.39 -11.45 -23.30
CA PHE A 267 2.51 -10.48 -23.96
C PHE A 267 2.55 -10.63 -25.49
N ALA A 268 3.72 -10.89 -26.07
CA ALA A 268 3.90 -11.16 -27.50
C ALA A 268 3.12 -12.40 -27.98
N SER A 269 2.84 -13.35 -27.09
CA SER A 269 2.06 -14.55 -27.39
C SER A 269 0.56 -14.26 -27.59
N PHE A 270 0.09 -13.03 -27.36
CA PHE A 270 -1.30 -12.60 -27.55
C PHE A 270 -1.43 -11.48 -28.61
N PRO A 271 -1.36 -11.79 -29.91
CA PRO A 271 -1.36 -10.77 -30.97
C PRO A 271 -2.67 -9.94 -31.05
N ASN A 272 -3.77 -10.48 -30.53
CA ASN A 272 -5.09 -9.84 -30.51
C ASN A 272 -5.42 -9.11 -29.19
N THR A 273 -4.41 -8.93 -28.32
CA THR A 273 -4.55 -8.28 -27.02
C THR A 273 -3.59 -7.10 -26.94
N THR A 274 -4.09 -5.94 -26.56
CA THR A 274 -3.28 -4.75 -26.26
C THR A 274 -2.81 -4.82 -24.81
N PHE A 275 -1.52 -4.63 -24.57
CA PHE A 275 -0.92 -4.54 -23.25
C PHE A 275 -0.44 -3.12 -22.97
N ILE A 276 -1.09 -2.43 -22.05
CA ILE A 276 -0.65 -1.14 -21.55
C ILE A 276 0.22 -1.41 -20.32
N TRP A 277 1.53 -1.14 -20.42
CA TRP A 277 2.47 -1.40 -19.35
C TRP A 277 2.92 -0.07 -18.72
N LYS A 278 2.60 0.14 -17.44
CA LYS A 278 3.20 1.23 -16.67
C LYS A 278 4.71 1.03 -16.56
N TYR A 279 5.50 1.84 -17.28
CA TYR A 279 6.94 1.62 -17.43
C TYR A 279 7.74 2.93 -17.40
N GLU A 280 8.68 3.05 -16.45
CA GLU A 280 9.37 4.30 -16.14
C GLU A 280 10.73 4.49 -16.84
N GLY A 281 11.19 3.52 -17.63
CA GLY A 281 12.50 3.54 -18.28
C GLY A 281 12.46 4.14 -19.67
N GLU A 282 12.78 5.43 -19.80
CA GLU A 282 12.79 6.14 -21.09
C GLU A 282 13.87 5.63 -22.06
N GLY A 283 14.97 5.06 -21.54
CA GLY A 283 16.07 4.49 -22.34
C GLY A 283 15.81 3.07 -22.89
N ASP A 284 14.70 2.44 -22.51
CA ASP A 284 14.43 1.03 -22.82
C ASP A 284 13.44 0.85 -23.98
N ALA A 285 13.19 1.91 -24.78
CA ALA A 285 12.23 1.87 -25.89
C ALA A 285 12.49 0.70 -26.86
N ILE A 286 13.76 0.40 -27.11
CA ILE A 286 14.22 -0.69 -27.99
C ILE A 286 13.71 -2.07 -27.57
N LEU A 287 13.38 -2.28 -26.29
CA LEU A 287 12.83 -3.55 -25.80
C LEU A 287 11.43 -3.83 -26.38
N PHE A 288 10.69 -2.78 -26.73
CA PHE A 288 9.28 -2.87 -27.11
C PHE A 288 9.02 -2.68 -28.61
N GLU A 289 9.96 -2.11 -29.37
CA GLU A 289 9.79 -1.75 -30.80
C GLU A 289 9.31 -2.91 -31.69
N LYS A 290 9.68 -4.14 -31.36
CA LYS A 290 9.32 -5.34 -32.14
C LYS A 290 7.93 -5.89 -31.79
N TYR A 291 7.27 -5.36 -30.76
CA TYR A 291 6.05 -5.90 -30.19
C TYR A 291 4.93 -4.87 -30.30
N PRO A 292 4.20 -4.83 -31.43
CA PRO A 292 3.23 -3.77 -31.73
C PRO A 292 2.01 -3.79 -30.81
N ASN A 293 1.88 -4.79 -29.94
CA ASN A 293 0.80 -4.94 -28.98
C ASN A 293 1.17 -4.52 -27.55
N ILE A 294 2.41 -4.05 -27.32
CA ILE A 294 2.89 -3.62 -26.00
C ILE A 294 3.14 -2.10 -26.02
N TYR A 295 2.47 -1.38 -25.12
CA TYR A 295 2.55 0.07 -24.99
C TYR A 295 3.17 0.43 -23.64
N PRO A 296 4.49 0.69 -23.57
CA PRO A 296 5.14 1.21 -22.37
C PRO A 296 4.73 2.68 -22.17
N ILE A 297 4.13 3.00 -21.02
CA ILE A 297 3.69 4.36 -20.69
C ILE A 297 4.08 4.68 -19.24
N LYS A 298 4.82 5.76 -19.04
CA LYS A 298 5.37 6.15 -17.73
C LYS A 298 4.31 6.46 -16.67
N TRP A 299 3.25 7.16 -17.05
CA TRP A 299 2.18 7.56 -16.14
C TRP A 299 0.82 7.38 -16.81
N LEU A 300 -0.10 6.77 -16.07
CA LEU A 300 -1.42 6.38 -16.57
C LEU A 300 -2.50 6.81 -15.58
N PRO A 301 -3.66 7.27 -16.06
CA PRO A 301 -4.79 7.55 -15.21
C PRO A 301 -5.46 6.23 -14.78
N GLN A 302 -4.88 5.55 -13.79
CA GLN A 302 -5.26 4.19 -13.38
C GLN A 302 -6.76 4.05 -13.08
N VAL A 303 -7.35 4.97 -12.30
CA VAL A 303 -8.79 4.98 -12.02
C VAL A 303 -9.62 5.06 -13.31
N ASP A 304 -9.23 5.91 -14.27
CA ASP A 304 -9.97 6.08 -15.52
C ASP A 304 -9.85 4.85 -16.43
N LEU A 305 -8.70 4.17 -16.41
CA LEU A 305 -8.50 2.91 -17.14
C LEU A 305 -9.28 1.75 -16.51
N LEU A 306 -9.24 1.63 -15.19
CA LEU A 306 -9.99 0.62 -14.45
C LEU A 306 -11.50 0.83 -14.58
N ALA A 307 -11.96 2.06 -14.79
CA ALA A 307 -13.37 2.35 -15.05
C ALA A 307 -13.81 2.09 -16.51
N ASP A 308 -12.88 1.95 -17.47
CA ASP A 308 -13.22 1.78 -18.88
C ASP A 308 -13.65 0.34 -19.19
N ASP A 309 -14.81 0.16 -19.80
CA ASP A 309 -15.38 -1.16 -20.12
C ASP A 309 -14.52 -1.96 -21.12
N ARG A 310 -13.68 -1.31 -21.92
CA ARG A 310 -12.78 -1.99 -22.86
C ARG A 310 -11.59 -2.64 -22.16
N LEU A 311 -11.32 -2.30 -20.89
CA LEU A 311 -10.27 -2.95 -20.10
C LEU A 311 -10.75 -4.34 -19.62
N SER A 312 -10.08 -5.38 -20.11
CA SER A 312 -10.41 -6.78 -19.88
C SER A 312 -9.78 -7.35 -18.61
N LEU A 313 -8.60 -6.87 -18.23
CA LEU A 313 -7.78 -7.46 -17.17
C LEU A 313 -6.80 -6.44 -16.58
N PHE A 314 -6.59 -6.52 -15.26
CA PHE A 314 -5.55 -5.79 -14.57
C PHE A 314 -4.50 -6.72 -13.95
N ILE A 315 -3.26 -6.63 -14.42
CA ILE A 315 -2.11 -7.30 -13.82
C ILE A 315 -1.47 -6.32 -12.83
N THR A 316 -1.44 -6.67 -11.55
CA THR A 316 -1.09 -5.76 -10.46
C THR A 316 -0.14 -6.39 -9.45
N HIS A 317 0.69 -5.58 -8.79
CA HIS A 317 1.40 -5.99 -7.58
C HIS A 317 0.51 -6.20 -6.34
N ALA A 318 -0.81 -6.02 -6.44
CA ALA A 318 -1.77 -6.18 -5.33
C ALA A 318 -1.59 -5.21 -4.15
N GLY A 319 -1.03 -4.02 -4.38
CA GLY A 319 -1.09 -2.93 -3.39
C GLY A 319 -2.54 -2.52 -3.09
N MET A 320 -2.85 -2.21 -1.82
CA MET A 320 -4.23 -2.02 -1.34
C MET A 320 -5.06 -1.04 -2.17
N ASN A 321 -4.52 0.13 -2.53
CA ASN A 321 -5.25 1.11 -3.34
C ASN A 321 -5.61 0.57 -4.73
N SER A 322 -4.69 -0.16 -5.38
CA SER A 322 -4.94 -0.76 -6.69
C SER A 322 -5.98 -1.88 -6.60
N VAL A 323 -5.97 -2.66 -5.51
CA VAL A 323 -6.99 -3.68 -5.24
C VAL A 323 -8.36 -3.03 -5.02
N LEU A 324 -8.44 -1.95 -4.25
CA LEU A 324 -9.69 -1.21 -4.03
C LEU A 324 -10.26 -0.64 -5.33
N GLU A 325 -9.43 0.02 -6.14
CA GLU A 325 -9.85 0.60 -7.42
C GLU A 325 -10.34 -0.48 -8.40
N ALA A 326 -9.60 -1.59 -8.51
CA ALA A 326 -9.99 -2.69 -9.40
C ALA A 326 -11.27 -3.38 -8.93
N THR A 327 -11.40 -3.63 -7.64
CA THR A 327 -12.61 -4.25 -7.06
C THR A 327 -13.81 -3.34 -7.21
N PHE A 328 -13.64 -2.02 -7.03
CA PHE A 328 -14.72 -1.03 -7.17
C PHE A 328 -15.33 -1.02 -8.59
N TYR A 329 -14.49 -1.13 -9.62
CA TYR A 329 -14.93 -1.21 -11.01
C TYR A 329 -15.10 -2.65 -11.54
N GLY A 330 -15.07 -3.66 -10.65
CA GLY A 330 -15.30 -5.06 -11.01
C GLY A 330 -14.28 -5.63 -12.01
N LYS A 331 -13.04 -5.14 -11.99
CA LYS A 331 -11.99 -5.61 -12.92
C LYS A 331 -11.31 -6.88 -12.39
N PRO A 332 -11.25 -7.96 -13.18
CA PRO A 332 -10.54 -9.15 -12.79
C PRO A 332 -9.03 -8.87 -12.73
N MET A 333 -8.32 -9.60 -11.86
CA MET A 333 -6.92 -9.34 -11.59
C MET A 333 -6.01 -10.55 -11.77
N ILE A 334 -4.77 -10.29 -12.18
CA ILE A 334 -3.63 -11.17 -11.88
C ILE A 334 -2.76 -10.45 -10.87
N ALA A 335 -2.54 -11.05 -9.71
CA ALA A 335 -1.75 -10.49 -8.61
C ALA A 335 -0.33 -11.07 -8.62
N ILE A 336 0.68 -10.21 -8.75
CA ILE A 336 2.11 -10.52 -8.65
C ILE A 336 2.70 -9.75 -7.46
N PRO A 337 2.41 -10.18 -6.22
CA PRO A 337 2.82 -9.46 -5.02
C PRO A 337 4.33 -9.46 -4.81
N LEU A 338 4.86 -8.33 -4.33
CA LEU A 338 6.30 -8.07 -4.24
C LEU A 338 6.81 -7.81 -2.82
N PHE A 339 6.02 -7.22 -1.91
CA PHE A 339 6.43 -6.95 -0.53
C PHE A 339 5.26 -6.54 0.39
N VAL A 340 5.51 -6.51 1.70
CA VAL A 340 4.60 -5.97 2.75
C VAL A 340 3.23 -6.65 2.72
N ASP A 341 2.16 -5.88 2.51
CA ASP A 341 0.76 -6.28 2.58
C ASP A 341 0.28 -6.97 1.30
N GLN A 342 1.03 -6.83 0.21
CA GLN A 342 0.63 -7.28 -1.12
C GLN A 342 0.36 -8.78 -1.18
N ILE A 343 1.11 -9.57 -0.42
CA ILE A 343 0.94 -11.03 -0.36
C ILE A 343 -0.38 -11.40 0.31
N LEU A 344 -0.69 -10.77 1.45
CA LEU A 344 -1.95 -10.95 2.15
C LEU A 344 -3.13 -10.48 1.26
N ASN A 345 -3.00 -9.33 0.61
CA ASN A 345 -4.00 -8.81 -0.31
C ASN A 345 -4.24 -9.77 -1.47
N ALA A 346 -3.19 -10.27 -2.11
CA ALA A 346 -3.27 -11.23 -3.21
C ALA A 346 -3.94 -12.54 -2.80
N LYS A 347 -3.60 -13.07 -1.61
CA LYS A 347 -4.24 -14.27 -1.06
C LYS A 347 -5.72 -14.04 -0.76
N ASN A 348 -6.07 -12.90 -0.16
CA ASN A 348 -7.44 -12.52 0.10
C ASN A 348 -8.25 -12.39 -1.20
N MET A 349 -7.65 -11.85 -2.27
CA MET A 349 -8.31 -11.75 -3.58
C MET A 349 -8.50 -13.13 -4.21
N ARG A 350 -7.48 -13.98 -4.14
CA ARG A 350 -7.54 -15.35 -4.65
C ARG A 350 -8.60 -16.19 -3.96
N SER A 351 -8.68 -16.14 -2.63
CA SER A 351 -9.68 -16.94 -1.88
C SER A 351 -11.12 -16.53 -2.19
N ARG A 352 -11.33 -15.32 -2.72
CA ARG A 352 -12.62 -14.78 -3.16
C ARG A 352 -12.88 -14.93 -4.66
N GLY A 353 -11.98 -15.55 -5.40
CA GLY A 353 -12.07 -15.67 -6.85
C GLY A 353 -11.92 -14.35 -7.62
N LEU A 354 -11.36 -13.32 -6.98
CA LEU A 354 -11.17 -11.99 -7.58
C LEU A 354 -9.83 -11.86 -8.32
N ALA A 355 -8.87 -12.74 -8.03
CA ALA A 355 -7.56 -12.72 -8.69
C ALA A 355 -6.94 -14.12 -8.84
N VAL A 356 -6.17 -14.30 -9.92
CA VAL A 356 -5.14 -15.34 -10.01
C VAL A 356 -3.86 -14.78 -9.39
N MET A 357 -3.21 -15.53 -8.51
CA MET A 357 -1.96 -15.11 -7.85
C MET A 357 -0.77 -15.84 -8.47
N ILE A 358 0.27 -15.10 -8.85
CA ILE A 358 1.56 -15.62 -9.32
C ILE A 358 2.64 -15.12 -8.35
N ASP A 359 3.40 -16.04 -7.75
CA ASP A 359 4.59 -15.66 -6.99
C ASP A 359 5.63 -15.07 -7.97
N MET A 360 6.28 -13.98 -7.59
CA MET A 360 7.34 -13.35 -8.39
C MET A 360 8.41 -14.36 -8.85
N HIS A 361 8.71 -15.37 -8.04
CA HIS A 361 9.70 -16.42 -8.36
C HIS A 361 9.21 -17.44 -9.39
N ASP A 362 7.89 -17.55 -9.57
CA ASP A 362 7.27 -18.38 -10.60
C ASP A 362 6.88 -17.57 -11.84
N LEU A 363 7.19 -16.27 -11.86
CA LEU A 363 6.90 -15.40 -13.01
C LEU A 363 7.75 -15.82 -14.20
N SER A 364 7.11 -16.48 -15.15
CA SER A 364 7.68 -16.87 -16.43
C SER A 364 6.65 -16.62 -17.53
N ARG A 365 7.10 -16.72 -18.78
CA ARG A 365 6.25 -16.64 -19.95
C ARG A 365 5.04 -17.57 -19.82
N ASP A 366 5.29 -18.83 -19.49
CA ASP A 366 4.27 -19.87 -19.52
C ASP A 366 3.25 -19.70 -18.38
N THR A 367 3.72 -19.34 -17.17
CA THR A 367 2.81 -19.09 -16.03
C THR A 367 1.94 -17.86 -16.28
N LEU A 368 2.52 -16.79 -16.84
CA LEU A 368 1.78 -15.57 -17.16
C LEU A 368 0.79 -15.77 -18.32
N VAL A 369 1.18 -16.48 -19.38
CA VAL A 369 0.28 -16.86 -20.49
C VAL A 369 -0.91 -17.67 -19.97
N SER A 370 -0.65 -18.68 -19.12
CA SER A 370 -1.71 -19.49 -18.54
C SER A 370 -2.69 -18.64 -17.72
N ALA A 371 -2.17 -17.78 -16.85
CA ALA A 371 -2.99 -16.93 -15.99
C ALA A 371 -3.83 -15.91 -16.80
N ILE A 372 -3.27 -15.30 -17.85
CA ILE A 372 -4.01 -14.40 -18.74
C ILE A 372 -5.15 -15.14 -19.44
N HIS A 373 -4.89 -16.33 -19.98
CA HIS A 373 -5.92 -17.15 -20.62
C HIS A 373 -7.03 -17.55 -19.66
N GLU A 374 -6.68 -18.02 -18.46
CA GLU A 374 -7.63 -18.40 -17.41
C GLU A 374 -8.52 -17.22 -17.03
N THR A 375 -7.90 -16.07 -16.72
CA THR A 375 -8.61 -14.92 -16.18
C THR A 375 -9.54 -14.27 -17.21
N ILE A 376 -9.07 -14.06 -18.44
CA ILE A 376 -9.91 -13.49 -19.51
C ILE A 376 -11.05 -14.46 -19.87
N ARG A 377 -10.79 -15.78 -19.87
CA ARG A 377 -11.83 -16.77 -20.15
C ARG A 377 -12.89 -16.80 -19.06
N ALA A 378 -12.50 -16.82 -17.78
CA ALA A 378 -13.43 -16.82 -16.66
C ALA A 378 -14.33 -15.58 -16.66
N ASN A 379 -13.75 -14.41 -16.96
CA ASN A 379 -14.49 -13.14 -17.01
C ASN A 379 -15.55 -13.07 -18.12
N ARG A 380 -15.44 -13.88 -19.19
CA ARG A 380 -16.48 -13.95 -20.24
C ARG A 380 -17.76 -14.69 -19.81
N TYR A 381 -17.73 -15.37 -18.67
CA TYR A 381 -18.85 -16.17 -18.15
C TYR A 381 -19.37 -15.67 -16.78
N ALA A 382 -18.77 -14.62 -16.23
CA ALA A 382 -19.28 -13.87 -15.08
C ALA A 382 -20.17 -12.72 -15.58
#